data_AF-A0A424SNC3-F1
#
_entry.id   AF-A0A424SNC3-F1
#
_cell.length_a   1.000
_cell.length_b   1.000
_cell.length_c   1.000
_cell.angle_alpha   90.00
_cell.angle_beta   90.00
_cell.angle_gamma   90.00
#
_symmetry.space_group_name_H-M   'P 1'
#
loop_
_entity.id
_entity.type
_entity.pdbx_description
1 polymer ?
#
loop_
_entity_poly.entity_id
_entity_poly.type
_entity_poly.pdbx_seq_one_letter_code
_entity_poly.pdbx_strand_id
1 'polypeptide(L)'
;MENFFKIDVLNKIKNLETGVNCVEKFISKNEAEEILDYLRNLKNKSVGKSKAVEREESTKIFFDFNQTQKLKNLKKRIEEVIGEFYVNDFQPHIITSRYPLRLHADTGKNPNDIIYKNVIIPMEIVYKPEAKSSNPPNTIIFKNKWFDQSALFSSNINSNTDFIIKDKSKNFIDIMDINDFYNELLKYNNSDMSYKGNVFFVDESFKNYIEYLTKSKRYNQRTNKHIISDKKFDMRHYENYMSHQPYNDLQSLEIDRVIEWKIGDLVYWDRCRIHSSDNFLKNNVLYKTPLAMFTSKKKI
;
A
#
# COMPACT_ATOMS: atom_id res chain seq x y z
N MET A 1 24.68 -11.92 -12.73
CA MET A 1 23.55 -10.97 -12.63
C MET A 1 24.03 -9.77 -11.84
N GLU A 2 23.93 -8.57 -12.39
CA GLU A 2 24.23 -7.36 -11.63
C GLU A 2 23.15 -7.16 -10.56
N ASN A 3 23.57 -6.84 -9.33
CA ASN A 3 22.64 -6.46 -8.27
C ASN A 3 22.04 -5.09 -8.59
N PHE A 4 20.75 -4.91 -8.36
CA PHE A 4 20.09 -3.61 -8.54
C PHE A 4 20.80 -2.52 -7.72
N PHE A 5 20.98 -2.74 -6.41
CA PHE A 5 21.78 -1.84 -5.59
C PHE A 5 23.28 -2.06 -5.85
N LYS A 6 24.04 -0.96 -5.93
CA LYS A 6 25.50 -1.03 -5.89
C LYS A 6 25.96 -1.71 -4.61
N ILE A 7 27.07 -2.45 -4.67
CA ILE A 7 27.52 -3.31 -3.55
C ILE A 7 27.77 -2.52 -2.25
N ASP A 8 28.34 -1.33 -2.36
CA ASP A 8 28.60 -0.42 -1.24
C ASP A 8 27.31 0.16 -0.66
N VAL A 9 26.32 0.47 -1.52
CA VAL A 9 24.98 0.91 -1.11
C VAL A 9 24.23 -0.22 -0.41
N LEU A 10 24.25 -1.43 -0.98
CA LEU A 10 23.62 -2.62 -0.41
C LEU A 10 24.18 -2.96 0.97
N ASN A 11 25.51 -2.89 1.16
CA ASN A 11 26.14 -3.12 2.45
C ASN A 11 25.68 -2.09 3.50
N LYS A 12 25.55 -0.81 3.11
CA LYS A 12 25.01 0.24 3.99
C LYS A 12 23.56 -0.03 4.37
N ILE A 13 22.72 -0.42 3.40
CA ILE A 13 21.31 -0.78 3.65
C ILE A 13 21.24 -1.90 4.69
N LYS A 14 22.00 -2.99 4.50
CA LYS A 14 22.03 -4.14 5.42
C LYS A 14 22.50 -3.76 6.83
N ASN A 15 23.51 -2.91 6.95
CA ASN A 15 24.02 -2.44 8.24
C ASN A 15 23.02 -1.55 9.01
N LEU A 16 22.02 -1.01 8.32
CA LEU A 16 20.98 -0.15 8.89
C LEU A 16 19.70 -0.91 9.25
N GLU A 17 19.64 -2.22 8.99
CA GLU A 17 18.47 -3.05 9.27
C GLU A 17 18.22 -3.15 10.78
N THR A 18 16.98 -2.93 11.20
CA THR A 18 16.56 -3.04 12.62
C THR A 18 15.34 -3.92 12.80
N GLY A 19 14.90 -4.62 11.75
CA GLY A 19 13.73 -5.48 11.78
C GLY A 19 12.42 -4.70 11.83
N VAL A 20 11.43 -5.27 12.50
CA VAL A 20 10.06 -4.75 12.60
C VAL A 20 9.83 -4.23 14.01
N ASN A 21 9.41 -2.97 14.13
CA ASN A 21 9.30 -2.29 15.41
C ASN A 21 7.97 -1.52 15.52
N CYS A 22 7.51 -1.33 16.75
CA CYS A 22 6.34 -0.54 17.08
C CYS A 22 6.62 0.29 18.33
N VAL A 23 6.26 1.57 18.31
CA VAL A 23 6.18 2.43 19.50
C VAL A 23 4.71 2.69 19.78
N GLU A 24 4.20 2.07 20.83
CA GLU A 24 2.81 2.20 21.23
C GLU A 24 2.49 3.63 21.69
N LYS A 25 1.30 4.12 21.37
CA LYS A 25 0.80 5.45 21.78
C LYS A 25 1.77 6.59 21.42
N PHE A 26 2.45 6.45 20.28
CA PHE A 26 3.43 7.44 19.82
C PHE A 26 2.81 8.82 19.66
N ILE A 27 1.59 8.92 19.11
CA ILE A 27 0.72 10.09 19.19
C ILE A 27 -0.61 9.73 19.85
N SER A 28 -1.30 10.73 20.41
CA SER A 28 -2.64 10.51 20.95
C SER A 28 -3.67 10.38 19.83
N LYS A 29 -4.84 9.77 20.13
CA LYS A 29 -5.97 9.70 19.19
C LYS A 29 -6.43 11.09 18.73
N ASN A 30 -6.55 12.05 19.65
CA ASN A 30 -6.92 13.43 19.33
C ASN A 30 -5.87 14.10 18.41
N GLU A 31 -4.59 13.87 18.69
CA GLU A 31 -3.51 14.39 17.84
C GLU A 31 -3.61 13.81 16.41
N ALA A 32 -3.92 12.52 16.30
CA ALA A 32 -4.12 11.83 15.03
C ALA A 32 -5.32 12.42 14.25
N GLU A 33 -6.46 12.59 14.90
CA GLU A 33 -7.67 13.19 14.32
C GLU A 33 -7.40 14.62 13.83
N GLU A 34 -6.77 15.47 14.64
CA GLU A 34 -6.44 16.84 14.26
C GLU A 34 -5.47 16.92 13.06
N ILE A 35 -4.47 16.03 12.98
CA ILE A 35 -3.56 15.95 11.83
C ILE A 35 -4.33 15.48 10.60
N LEU A 36 -5.15 14.44 10.74
CA LEU A 36 -5.93 13.88 9.65
C LEU A 36 -6.90 14.90 9.05
N ASP A 37 -7.61 15.65 9.90
CA ASP A 37 -8.53 16.70 9.48
C ASP A 37 -7.82 17.86 8.79
N TYR A 38 -6.66 18.27 9.30
CA TYR A 38 -5.82 19.26 8.63
C TYR A 38 -5.44 18.81 7.21
N LEU A 39 -4.95 17.58 7.07
CA LEU A 39 -4.52 17.03 5.78
C LEU A 39 -5.69 16.84 4.80
N ARG A 40 -6.85 16.39 5.28
CA ARG A 40 -8.08 16.32 4.46
C ARG A 40 -8.53 17.70 3.99
N ASN A 41 -8.43 18.72 4.84
CA ASN A 41 -8.74 20.10 4.47
C ASN A 41 -7.74 20.69 3.46
N LEU A 42 -6.48 20.23 3.42
CA LEU A 42 -5.53 20.62 2.38
C LEU A 42 -5.98 20.20 0.98
N LYS A 43 -6.61 19.01 0.84
CA LYS A 43 -7.17 18.53 -0.45
C LYS A 43 -8.08 19.59 -1.09
N ASN A 44 -8.86 20.30 -0.27
CA ASN A 44 -9.87 21.24 -0.73
C ASN A 44 -9.33 22.65 -1.03
N LYS A 45 -8.13 22.99 -0.52
CA LYS A 45 -7.59 24.36 -0.59
C LYS A 45 -6.56 24.58 -1.70
N SER A 46 -6.17 23.54 -2.46
CA SER A 46 -5.21 23.62 -3.57
C SER A 46 -3.93 24.41 -3.25
N VAL A 47 -3.46 24.39 -2.01
CA VAL A 47 -2.28 25.16 -1.60
C VAL A 47 -1.02 24.38 -1.99
N GLY A 48 -0.36 24.88 -3.04
CA GLY A 48 0.96 24.41 -3.51
C GLY A 48 0.95 23.05 -4.22
N LYS A 49 2.02 22.27 -4.02
CA LYS A 49 2.24 20.93 -4.62
C LYS A 49 1.42 19.80 -3.96
N SER A 50 0.47 20.10 -3.09
CA SER A 50 -0.34 19.12 -2.36
C SER A 50 -1.32 18.42 -3.31
N LYS A 51 -0.80 17.43 -4.05
CA LYS A 51 -1.59 16.61 -4.98
C LYS A 51 -2.44 15.61 -4.18
N ALA A 52 -3.57 15.24 -4.75
CA ALA A 52 -4.31 14.06 -4.31
C ALA A 52 -4.41 13.08 -5.49
N VAL A 53 -4.36 11.79 -5.18
CA VAL A 53 -4.66 10.74 -6.16
C VAL A 53 -5.84 9.96 -5.62
N GLU A 54 -6.93 9.98 -6.36
CA GLU A 54 -8.17 9.33 -5.99
C GLU A 54 -8.43 8.16 -6.93
N ARG A 55 -8.69 7.01 -6.33
CA ARG A 55 -9.04 5.76 -7.00
C ARG A 55 -10.12 5.06 -6.19
N GLU A 56 -10.82 4.11 -6.80
CA GLU A 56 -11.89 3.38 -6.11
C GLU A 56 -11.40 2.65 -4.86
N GLU A 57 -10.20 2.07 -4.95
CA GLU A 57 -9.59 1.27 -3.89
C GLU A 57 -8.83 2.11 -2.87
N SER A 58 -8.40 3.33 -3.22
CA SER A 58 -7.64 4.18 -2.31
C SER A 58 -7.65 5.67 -2.65
N THR A 59 -7.46 6.51 -1.64
CA THR A 59 -7.23 7.96 -1.80
C THR A 59 -5.92 8.34 -1.11
N LYS A 60 -4.99 8.95 -1.85
CA LYS A 60 -3.72 9.46 -1.31
C LYS A 60 -3.76 10.99 -1.25
N ILE A 61 -3.34 11.57 -0.12
CA ILE A 61 -3.19 13.02 0.03
C ILE A 61 -1.76 13.29 0.48
N PHE A 62 -0.97 13.95 -0.39
CA PHE A 62 0.43 14.24 -0.15
C PHE A 62 0.62 15.51 0.69
N PHE A 63 1.65 15.53 1.53
CA PHE A 63 1.96 16.66 2.41
C PHE A 63 3.47 16.84 2.60
N ASP A 64 3.87 17.98 3.17
CA ASP A 64 5.27 18.26 3.51
C ASP A 64 5.36 18.60 5.01
N PHE A 65 6.33 18.01 5.70
CA PHE A 65 6.51 18.24 7.13
C PHE A 65 6.76 19.70 7.49
N ASN A 66 7.25 20.51 6.55
CA ASN A 66 7.51 21.93 6.76
C ASN A 66 6.27 22.83 6.70
N GLN A 67 5.10 22.29 6.33
CA GLN A 67 3.87 23.07 6.15
C GLN A 67 3.35 23.71 7.45
N THR A 68 3.52 23.04 8.60
CA THR A 68 3.05 23.56 9.89
C THR A 68 4.03 23.22 11.00
N GLN A 69 4.00 23.99 12.09
CA GLN A 69 4.81 23.67 13.27
C GLN A 69 4.46 22.29 13.85
N LYS A 70 3.18 21.89 13.78
CA LYS A 70 2.74 20.57 14.24
C LYS A 70 3.38 19.43 13.44
N LEU A 71 3.42 19.54 12.11
CA LEU A 71 4.07 18.54 11.26
C LEU A 71 5.60 18.54 11.43
N LYS A 72 6.23 19.71 11.61
CA LYS A 72 7.66 19.80 11.95
C LYS A 72 7.98 19.07 13.25
N ASN A 73 7.16 19.28 14.29
CA ASN A 73 7.31 18.61 15.57
C ASN A 73 7.10 17.10 15.45
N LEU A 74 6.12 16.65 14.65
CA LEU A 74 5.90 15.23 14.36
C LEU A 74 7.13 14.60 13.68
N LYS A 75 7.69 15.25 12.66
CA LYS A 75 8.93 14.79 12.00
C LYS A 75 10.06 14.61 13.02
N LYS A 76 10.29 15.62 13.87
CA LYS A 76 11.34 15.57 14.89
C LYS A 76 11.17 14.38 15.83
N ARG A 77 9.96 14.14 16.34
CA ARG A 77 9.66 12.97 17.19
C ARG A 77 9.90 11.64 16.48
N ILE A 78 9.59 11.56 15.19
CA ILE A 78 9.89 10.35 14.40
C ILE A 78 11.40 10.17 14.27
N GLU A 79 12.15 11.24 13.99
CA GLU A 79 13.62 11.22 13.92
C GLU A 79 14.28 10.89 15.27
N GLU A 80 13.66 11.23 16.39
CA GLU A 80 14.12 10.81 17.72
C GLU A 80 14.00 9.28 17.91
N VAL A 81 13.04 8.62 17.24
CA VAL A 81 12.85 7.16 17.31
C VAL A 81 13.69 6.42 16.29
N ILE A 82 13.65 6.83 15.02
CA ILE A 82 14.30 6.10 13.92
C ILE A 82 15.61 6.75 13.46
N GLY A 83 16.03 7.87 14.05
CA GLY A 83 17.14 8.68 13.55
C GLY A 83 16.78 9.55 12.35
N GLU A 84 17.67 10.47 11.99
CA GLU A 84 17.50 11.38 10.86
C GLU A 84 17.18 10.62 9.56
N PHE A 85 16.26 11.16 8.77
CA PHE A 85 15.85 10.57 7.51
C PHE A 85 15.50 11.61 6.44
N TYR A 86 15.53 11.13 5.20
CA TYR A 86 15.13 11.83 3.99
C TYR A 86 14.01 11.05 3.29
N VAL A 87 13.33 11.71 2.37
CA VAL A 87 12.27 11.12 1.55
C VAL A 87 12.59 11.44 0.09
N ASN A 88 13.06 10.44 -0.67
CA ASN A 88 13.54 10.61 -2.04
C ASN A 88 12.51 10.18 -3.10
N ASP A 89 11.84 9.04 -2.90
CA ASP A 89 10.98 8.43 -3.93
C ASP A 89 9.56 9.00 -3.96
N PHE A 90 8.89 9.03 -2.79
CA PHE A 90 7.50 9.45 -2.67
C PHE A 90 7.31 10.39 -1.50
N GLN A 91 6.70 11.54 -1.78
CA GLN A 91 6.31 12.50 -0.76
C GLN A 91 5.47 11.82 0.36
N PRO A 92 5.66 12.20 1.64
CA PRO A 92 4.80 11.74 2.72
C PRO A 92 3.33 11.96 2.39
N HIS A 93 2.49 11.01 2.78
CA HIS A 93 1.07 11.07 2.48
C HIS A 93 0.23 10.33 3.52
N ILE A 94 -1.04 10.71 3.62
CA ILE A 94 -2.05 9.81 4.16
C ILE A 94 -2.66 8.98 3.04
N ILE A 95 -3.04 7.73 3.33
CA ILE A 95 -3.66 6.83 2.36
C ILE A 95 -4.93 6.18 2.91
N THR A 96 -6.10 6.69 2.55
CA THR A 96 -7.36 6.00 2.86
C THR A 96 -7.50 4.80 1.95
N SER A 97 -7.36 3.59 2.48
CA SER A 97 -7.44 2.33 1.76
C SER A 97 -8.80 1.68 1.97
N ARG A 98 -9.52 1.40 0.88
CA ARG A 98 -10.82 0.73 0.83
C ARG A 98 -10.72 -0.73 0.36
N TYR A 99 -9.54 -1.12 -0.14
CA TYR A 99 -9.18 -2.48 -0.47
C TYR A 99 -7.83 -2.84 0.16
N PRO A 100 -7.62 -4.10 0.59
CA PRO A 100 -6.34 -4.59 1.08
C PRO A 100 -5.18 -4.36 0.10
N LEU A 101 -4.17 -3.61 0.52
CA LEU A 101 -2.96 -3.42 -0.30
C LEU A 101 -2.23 -4.76 -0.49
N ARG A 102 -2.06 -5.14 -1.75
CA ARG A 102 -1.44 -6.38 -2.24
C ARG A 102 0.01 -6.53 -1.78
N LEU A 103 0.55 -7.74 -1.96
CA LEU A 103 1.93 -8.10 -1.63
C LEU A 103 2.95 -7.24 -2.40
N HIS A 104 3.87 -6.58 -1.69
CA HIS A 104 4.84 -5.65 -2.29
C HIS A 104 6.09 -5.40 -1.44
N ALA A 105 7.06 -4.69 -2.02
CA ALA A 105 8.22 -4.13 -1.33
C ALA A 105 8.52 -2.72 -1.87
N ASP A 106 8.76 -1.77 -0.96
CA ASP A 106 8.94 -0.34 -1.29
C ASP A 106 10.43 0.02 -1.35
N THR A 107 11.22 -0.68 -2.15
CA THR A 107 12.68 -0.50 -2.24
C THR A 107 13.13 0.63 -3.17
N GLY A 108 12.19 1.37 -3.76
CA GLY A 108 12.48 2.51 -4.63
C GLY A 108 12.97 2.13 -6.03
N LYS A 109 13.35 3.13 -6.83
CA LYS A 109 13.85 2.94 -8.21
C LYS A 109 15.29 3.38 -8.43
N ASN A 110 15.89 4.05 -7.45
CA ASN A 110 17.26 4.53 -7.58
C ASN A 110 18.24 3.54 -6.95
N PRO A 111 19.14 2.92 -7.74
CA PRO A 111 20.11 1.96 -7.23
C PRO A 111 21.18 2.57 -6.31
N ASN A 112 21.26 3.90 -6.24
CA ASN A 112 22.15 4.64 -5.35
C ASN A 112 21.47 5.04 -4.03
N ASP A 113 20.16 4.77 -3.86
CA ASP A 113 19.45 5.13 -2.64
C ASP A 113 19.81 4.22 -1.48
N ILE A 114 20.19 4.83 -0.36
CA ILE A 114 20.37 4.11 0.90
C ILE A 114 18.99 4.08 1.57
N ILE A 115 18.14 3.19 1.07
CA ILE A 115 16.80 2.97 1.61
C ILE A 115 16.88 2.63 3.10
N TYR A 116 15.90 3.11 3.87
CA TYR A 116 15.93 3.01 5.32
C TYR A 116 14.70 2.30 5.88
N LYS A 117 13.71 3.04 6.38
CA LYS A 117 12.49 2.49 6.98
C LYS A 117 11.23 2.83 6.18
N ASN A 118 10.34 1.85 6.04
CA ASN A 118 8.92 2.15 5.89
C ASN A 118 8.38 2.56 7.26
N VAL A 119 7.58 3.62 7.29
CA VAL A 119 6.98 4.13 8.52
C VAL A 119 5.49 4.36 8.27
N ILE A 120 4.66 3.84 9.16
CA ILE A 120 3.24 4.13 9.20
C ILE A 120 2.81 4.57 10.61
N ILE A 121 1.83 5.47 10.65
CA ILE A 121 1.08 5.81 11.86
C ILE A 121 -0.40 5.60 11.53
N PRO A 122 -1.09 4.60 12.11
CA PRO A 122 -2.53 4.44 11.94
C PRO A 122 -3.26 5.67 12.48
N MET A 123 -3.99 6.38 11.62
CA MET A 123 -4.69 7.62 11.98
C MET A 123 -6.18 7.38 12.22
N GLU A 124 -6.76 6.45 11.45
CA GLU A 124 -8.20 6.19 11.47
C GLU A 124 -8.50 4.77 10.95
N ILE A 125 -9.48 4.13 11.57
CA ILE A 125 -10.07 2.87 11.13
C ILE A 125 -11.59 3.05 11.19
N VAL A 126 -12.27 2.81 10.07
CA VAL A 126 -13.73 2.90 9.99
C VAL A 126 -14.29 1.53 9.71
N TYR A 127 -15.20 1.10 10.57
CA TYR A 127 -15.89 -0.19 10.48
C TYR A 127 -17.27 -0.03 9.82
N LYS A 128 -17.80 -1.13 9.28
CA LYS A 128 -19.17 -1.17 8.75
C LYS A 128 -20.18 -0.94 9.89
N PRO A 129 -21.16 -0.03 9.75
CA PRO A 129 -22.10 0.29 10.82
C PRO A 129 -22.90 -0.92 11.34
N GLU A 130 -23.30 -1.81 10.43
CA GLU A 130 -24.05 -3.03 10.72
C GLU A 130 -23.22 -4.21 11.27
N ALA A 131 -21.91 -4.05 11.48
CA ALA A 131 -21.07 -5.13 11.98
C ALA A 131 -21.33 -5.42 13.47
N LYS A 132 -21.74 -6.66 13.78
CA LYS A 132 -21.90 -7.14 15.17
C LYS A 132 -20.58 -7.26 15.94
N SER A 133 -19.48 -7.48 15.21
CA SER A 133 -18.12 -7.51 15.75
C SER A 133 -17.15 -7.03 14.66
N SER A 134 -16.04 -6.46 15.09
CA SER A 134 -14.96 -6.04 14.22
C SER A 134 -13.62 -6.28 14.88
N ASN A 135 -12.61 -6.55 14.06
CA ASN A 135 -11.22 -6.67 14.50
C ASN A 135 -10.41 -5.57 13.83
N PRO A 136 -9.37 -5.03 14.48
CA PRO A 136 -8.50 -4.07 13.83
C PRO A 136 -7.82 -4.69 12.60
N PRO A 137 -7.52 -3.87 11.58
CA PRO A 137 -6.73 -4.31 10.45
C PRO A 137 -5.28 -4.54 10.87
N ASN A 138 -4.55 -5.32 10.07
CA ASN A 138 -3.16 -5.65 10.31
C ASN A 138 -2.25 -5.24 9.14
N THR A 139 -0.99 -5.02 9.46
CA THR A 139 0.11 -5.07 8.47
C THR A 139 0.82 -6.40 8.63
N ILE A 140 0.96 -7.15 7.53
CA ILE A 140 1.65 -8.44 7.48
C ILE A 140 3.06 -8.19 6.97
N ILE A 141 4.08 -8.52 7.78
CA ILE A 141 5.49 -8.44 7.39
C ILE A 141 6.05 -9.85 7.26
N PHE A 142 6.70 -10.14 6.13
CA PHE A 142 7.31 -11.44 5.86
C PHE A 142 8.79 -11.46 6.25
N LYS A 143 9.34 -12.64 6.58
CA LYS A 143 10.77 -12.87 6.84
C LYS A 143 11.62 -12.56 5.61
N ASN A 144 11.04 -12.75 4.43
CA ASN A 144 11.68 -12.56 3.13
C ASN A 144 12.08 -11.09 2.91
N LYS A 145 13.30 -10.92 2.41
CA LYS A 145 13.87 -9.62 2.04
C LYS A 145 13.96 -9.50 0.53
N TRP A 146 13.82 -8.28 0.05
CA TRP A 146 13.88 -7.89 -1.34
C TRP A 146 14.92 -6.79 -1.51
N PHE A 147 15.99 -7.08 -2.25
CA PHE A 147 17.09 -6.14 -2.52
C PHE A 147 17.18 -5.84 -4.03
N ASP A 148 16.02 -5.69 -4.65
CA ASP A 148 15.86 -5.33 -6.06
C ASP A 148 14.91 -4.11 -6.14
N GLN A 149 14.60 -3.62 -7.34
CA GLN A 149 13.71 -2.48 -7.57
C GLN A 149 12.32 -2.69 -6.94
N SER A 150 11.67 -1.59 -6.53
CA SER A 150 10.32 -1.56 -5.95
C SER A 150 9.34 -2.44 -6.74
N ALA A 151 8.65 -3.35 -6.03
CA ALA A 151 7.95 -4.47 -6.67
C ALA A 151 6.55 -4.69 -6.11
N LEU A 152 5.63 -5.08 -7.00
CA LEU A 152 4.37 -5.76 -6.69
C LEU A 152 4.55 -7.24 -7.05
N PHE A 153 4.29 -8.12 -6.10
CA PHE A 153 4.55 -9.53 -6.28
C PHE A 153 3.31 -10.24 -6.81
N SER A 154 3.45 -10.93 -7.94
CA SER A 154 2.38 -11.73 -8.52
C SER A 154 2.94 -12.82 -9.43
N SER A 155 2.29 -13.98 -9.41
CA SER A 155 2.51 -15.09 -10.33
C SER A 155 2.02 -14.79 -11.75
N ASN A 156 1.04 -13.89 -11.91
CA ASN A 156 0.61 -13.41 -13.23
C ASN A 156 1.45 -12.20 -13.67
N ILE A 157 2.60 -12.47 -14.29
CA ILE A 157 3.57 -11.46 -14.71
C ILE A 157 3.33 -10.91 -16.13
N ASN A 158 2.42 -11.52 -16.91
CA ASN A 158 2.48 -11.43 -18.37
C ASN A 158 1.98 -10.10 -18.98
N SER A 159 1.35 -9.21 -18.22
CA SER A 159 0.74 -8.04 -18.87
C SER A 159 0.72 -6.72 -18.09
N ASN A 160 1.00 -6.67 -16.78
CA ASN A 160 0.80 -5.45 -15.97
C ASN A 160 -0.63 -4.86 -16.04
N THR A 161 -1.60 -5.62 -16.54
CA THR A 161 -2.96 -5.17 -16.87
C THR A 161 -3.98 -5.47 -15.79
N ASP A 162 -3.58 -6.01 -14.64
CA ASP A 162 -4.53 -6.46 -13.62
C ASP A 162 -4.94 -5.33 -12.66
N PHE A 163 -6.23 -5.00 -12.60
CA PHE A 163 -6.79 -3.98 -11.72
C PHE A 163 -7.88 -4.55 -10.82
N ILE A 164 -8.09 -3.89 -9.70
CA ILE A 164 -9.25 -4.13 -8.84
C ILE A 164 -10.30 -3.10 -9.21
N ILE A 165 -11.48 -3.56 -9.63
CA ILE A 165 -12.57 -2.68 -10.08
C ILE A 165 -13.85 -3.09 -9.36
N LYS A 166 -14.68 -2.12 -8.96
CA LYS A 166 -15.97 -2.43 -8.35
C LYS A 166 -16.99 -2.91 -9.37
N ASP A 167 -17.68 -3.98 -9.03
CA ASP A 167 -18.90 -4.38 -9.73
C ASP A 167 -20.09 -3.45 -9.38
N LYS A 168 -21.24 -3.68 -10.02
CA LYS A 168 -22.48 -2.95 -9.78
C LYS A 168 -22.95 -3.05 -8.32
N SER A 169 -22.66 -4.16 -7.66
CA SER A 169 -22.93 -4.44 -6.25
C SER A 169 -21.87 -3.87 -5.29
N LYS A 170 -20.90 -3.10 -5.80
CA LYS A 170 -19.79 -2.48 -5.06
C LYS A 170 -18.78 -3.47 -4.46
N ASN A 171 -18.77 -4.72 -4.91
CA ASN A 171 -17.72 -5.69 -4.60
C ASN A 171 -16.48 -5.42 -5.45
N PHE A 172 -15.31 -5.57 -4.85
CA PHE A 172 -14.04 -5.43 -5.56
C PHE A 172 -13.69 -6.72 -6.32
N ILE A 173 -13.54 -6.62 -7.64
CA ILE A 173 -13.29 -7.75 -8.55
C ILE A 173 -11.88 -7.64 -9.15
N ASP A 174 -11.17 -8.76 -9.18
CA ASP A 174 -9.90 -8.90 -9.90
C ASP A 174 -10.12 -8.95 -11.41
N ILE A 175 -9.78 -7.87 -12.11
CA ILE A 175 -9.76 -7.80 -13.57
C ILE A 175 -8.33 -8.05 -14.01
N MET A 176 -8.00 -9.29 -14.38
CA MET A 176 -6.62 -9.69 -14.73
C MET A 176 -6.07 -9.05 -16.01
N ASP A 177 -6.96 -8.73 -16.96
CA ASP A 177 -6.61 -8.06 -18.21
C ASP A 177 -7.58 -6.91 -18.48
N ILE A 178 -7.12 -5.69 -18.20
CA ILE A 178 -7.90 -4.47 -18.43
C ILE A 178 -8.19 -4.22 -19.91
N ASN A 179 -7.35 -4.69 -20.83
CA ASN A 179 -7.58 -4.46 -22.26
C ASN A 179 -8.70 -5.37 -22.77
N ASP A 180 -8.68 -6.65 -22.36
CA ASP A 180 -9.78 -7.58 -22.59
C ASP A 180 -11.09 -7.05 -21.99
N PHE A 181 -11.05 -6.63 -20.73
CA PHE A 181 -12.21 -6.04 -20.06
C PHE A 181 -12.75 -4.79 -20.77
N TYR A 182 -11.86 -3.90 -21.22
CA TYR A 182 -12.24 -2.70 -21.96
C TYR A 182 -12.89 -3.04 -23.31
N ASN A 183 -12.34 -3.99 -24.06
CA ASN A 183 -12.90 -4.43 -25.34
C ASN A 183 -14.31 -5.04 -25.19
N GLU A 184 -14.54 -5.82 -24.14
CA GLU A 184 -15.89 -6.32 -23.84
C GLU A 184 -16.85 -5.19 -23.49
N LEU A 185 -16.39 -4.22 -22.68
CA LEU A 185 -17.17 -3.08 -22.22
C LEU A 185 -17.63 -2.15 -23.35
N LEU A 186 -16.87 -2.03 -24.44
CA LEU A 186 -17.24 -1.22 -25.61
C LEU A 186 -18.55 -1.66 -26.28
N LYS A 187 -18.97 -2.92 -26.10
CA LYS A 187 -20.21 -3.48 -26.67
C LYS A 187 -21.48 -2.99 -25.98
N TYR A 188 -21.36 -2.35 -24.82
CA TYR A 188 -22.48 -1.95 -23.97
C TYR A 188 -22.59 -0.44 -23.90
N ASN A 189 -23.81 0.10 -23.72
CA ASN A 189 -24.02 1.52 -23.50
C ASN A 189 -25.21 1.73 -22.56
N ASN A 190 -25.01 2.45 -21.46
CA ASN A 190 -26.00 2.67 -20.40
C ASN A 190 -26.76 1.39 -20.00
N SER A 191 -26.05 0.27 -19.88
CA SER A 191 -26.61 -1.07 -19.67
C SER A 191 -25.67 -1.93 -18.83
N ASP A 192 -26.21 -3.05 -18.34
CA ASP A 192 -25.46 -4.03 -17.55
C ASP A 192 -24.63 -4.95 -18.47
N MET A 193 -23.35 -5.05 -18.16
CA MET A 193 -22.41 -6.01 -18.75
C MET A 193 -22.12 -7.13 -17.75
N SER A 194 -22.26 -8.38 -18.19
CA SER A 194 -21.75 -9.54 -17.45
C SER A 194 -20.33 -9.86 -17.89
N TYR A 195 -19.39 -9.91 -16.94
CA TYR A 195 -18.00 -10.27 -17.20
C TYR A 195 -17.52 -11.26 -16.13
N LYS A 196 -17.20 -12.48 -16.56
CA LYS A 196 -16.70 -13.58 -15.71
C LYS A 196 -17.55 -13.79 -14.44
N GLY A 197 -18.88 -13.77 -14.60
CA GLY A 197 -19.84 -13.99 -13.50
C GLY A 197 -20.13 -12.77 -12.63
N ASN A 198 -19.53 -11.61 -12.91
CA ASN A 198 -19.81 -10.34 -12.22
C ASN A 198 -20.55 -9.37 -13.14
N VAL A 199 -21.34 -8.47 -12.56
CA VAL A 199 -22.16 -7.51 -13.32
C VAL A 199 -21.63 -6.09 -13.13
N PHE A 200 -21.41 -5.37 -14.21
CA PHE A 200 -20.96 -3.97 -14.22
C PHE A 200 -21.99 -3.10 -14.94
N PHE A 201 -22.33 -1.94 -14.38
CA PHE A 201 -23.14 -0.95 -15.10
C PHE A 201 -22.21 -0.09 -15.95
N VAL A 202 -22.42 -0.10 -17.27
CA VAL A 202 -21.55 0.55 -18.23
C VAL A 202 -22.17 1.86 -18.71
N ASP A 203 -21.84 2.95 -18.03
CA ASP A 203 -22.07 4.32 -18.50
C ASP A 203 -20.79 4.93 -19.11
N GLU A 204 -20.92 6.13 -19.70
CA GLU A 204 -19.80 6.85 -20.32
C GLU A 204 -18.67 7.16 -19.32
N SER A 205 -19.00 7.48 -18.07
CA SER A 205 -18.01 7.78 -17.03
C SER A 205 -17.17 6.55 -16.71
N PHE A 206 -17.81 5.39 -16.57
CA PHE A 206 -17.15 4.12 -16.34
C PHE A 206 -16.28 3.73 -17.55
N LYS A 207 -16.75 3.92 -18.79
CA LYS A 207 -15.91 3.68 -19.99
C LYS A 207 -14.63 4.50 -19.97
N ASN A 208 -14.76 5.81 -19.72
CA ASN A 208 -13.62 6.72 -19.68
C ASN A 208 -12.64 6.36 -18.56
N TYR A 209 -13.16 5.93 -17.41
CA TYR A 209 -12.33 5.44 -16.30
C TYR A 209 -11.53 4.19 -16.70
N ILE A 210 -12.19 3.18 -17.27
CA ILE A 210 -11.51 1.95 -17.71
C ILE A 210 -10.49 2.24 -18.82
N GLU A 211 -10.85 3.07 -19.80
CA GLU A 211 -9.94 3.48 -20.86
C GLU A 211 -8.67 4.16 -20.28
N TYR A 212 -8.83 5.04 -19.29
CA TYR A 212 -7.70 5.65 -18.59
C TYR A 212 -6.77 4.60 -17.95
N LEU A 213 -7.33 3.55 -17.34
CA LEU A 213 -6.54 2.47 -16.74
C LEU A 213 -5.72 1.70 -17.77
N THR A 214 -6.27 1.45 -18.98
CA THR A 214 -5.53 0.79 -20.08
C THR A 214 -4.26 1.54 -20.48
N LYS A 215 -4.26 2.87 -20.34
CA LYS A 215 -3.14 3.75 -20.70
C LYS A 215 -2.19 4.03 -19.52
N SER A 216 -2.57 3.61 -18.31
CA SER A 216 -1.84 3.96 -17.09
C SER A 216 -0.54 3.16 -16.93
N LYS A 217 0.55 3.86 -16.62
CA LYS A 217 1.84 3.21 -16.29
C LYS A 217 1.92 2.92 -14.80
N ARG A 218 2.33 1.69 -14.45
CA ARG A 218 2.57 1.31 -13.06
C ARG A 218 3.94 1.76 -12.59
N TYR A 219 4.02 2.15 -11.31
CA TYR A 219 5.30 2.48 -10.70
C TYR A 219 6.11 1.20 -10.41
N ASN A 220 5.52 0.27 -9.67
CA ASN A 220 6.22 -0.95 -9.24
C ASN A 220 6.44 -1.92 -10.40
N GLN A 221 7.58 -2.60 -10.39
CA GLN A 221 7.81 -3.76 -11.23
C GLN A 221 6.89 -4.90 -10.79
N ARG A 222 6.26 -5.60 -11.74
CA ARG A 222 5.66 -6.90 -11.44
C ARG A 222 6.67 -8.01 -11.55
N THR A 223 6.68 -8.89 -10.57
CA THR A 223 7.64 -9.97 -10.49
C THR A 223 7.14 -11.10 -9.61
N ASN A 224 7.60 -12.31 -9.90
CA ASN A 224 7.44 -13.50 -9.06
C ASN A 224 8.80 -13.98 -8.50
N LYS A 225 9.88 -13.20 -8.67
CA LYS A 225 11.25 -13.59 -8.27
C LYS A 225 11.41 -13.81 -6.75
N HIS A 226 10.45 -13.42 -5.92
CA HIS A 226 10.45 -13.78 -4.49
C HIS A 226 10.14 -15.27 -4.26
N ILE A 227 9.56 -15.94 -5.26
CA ILE A 227 9.32 -17.39 -5.24
C ILE A 227 10.65 -18.07 -5.59
N ILE A 228 11.30 -18.59 -4.56
CA ILE A 228 12.64 -19.22 -4.66
C ILE A 228 12.62 -20.72 -4.33
N SER A 229 11.45 -21.26 -4.00
CA SER A 229 11.24 -22.65 -3.61
C SER A 229 9.80 -23.10 -3.83
N ASP A 230 9.56 -24.41 -3.78
CA ASP A 230 8.21 -25.00 -3.81
C ASP A 230 7.50 -25.01 -2.45
N LYS A 231 8.07 -24.34 -1.43
CA LYS A 231 7.44 -24.24 -0.11
C LYS A 231 6.12 -23.47 -0.22
N LYS A 232 5.02 -24.16 0.05
CA LYS A 232 3.68 -23.57 0.10
C LYS A 232 3.53 -22.65 1.31
N PHE A 233 2.67 -21.64 1.16
CA PHE A 233 2.32 -20.74 2.25
C PHE A 233 1.41 -21.46 3.27
N ASP A 234 1.52 -21.13 4.57
CA ASP A 234 0.64 -21.74 5.59
C ASP A 234 -0.83 -21.37 5.30
N MET A 235 -1.67 -22.40 5.14
CA MET A 235 -3.08 -22.21 4.74
C MET A 235 -3.90 -21.50 5.81
N ARG A 236 -3.60 -21.69 7.10
CA ARG A 236 -4.30 -21.00 8.19
C ARG A 236 -3.93 -19.52 8.18
N HIS A 237 -2.66 -19.19 7.97
CA HIS A 237 -2.25 -17.79 7.78
C HIS A 237 -2.90 -17.17 6.54
N TYR A 238 -3.07 -17.93 5.47
CA TYR A 238 -3.77 -17.46 4.28
C TYR A 238 -5.22 -17.09 4.57
N GLU A 239 -5.96 -18.01 5.18
CA GLU A 239 -7.38 -17.83 5.49
C GLU A 239 -7.61 -16.67 6.47
N ASN A 240 -6.73 -16.52 7.46
CA ASN A 240 -6.81 -15.51 8.50
C ASN A 240 -6.42 -14.11 7.99
N TYR A 241 -5.40 -14.00 7.13
CA TYR A 241 -4.79 -12.70 6.81
C TYR A 241 -4.71 -12.37 5.32
N MET A 242 -4.51 -13.34 4.44
CA MET A 242 -4.03 -13.06 3.08
C MET A 242 -5.03 -13.43 1.98
N SER A 243 -6.27 -13.77 2.30
CA SER A 243 -7.25 -14.28 1.32
C SER A 243 -7.72 -13.27 0.28
N HIS A 244 -7.25 -12.02 0.31
CA HIS A 244 -7.40 -11.08 -0.81
C HIS A 244 -6.37 -11.36 -1.90
N GLN A 245 -5.18 -11.87 -1.55
CA GLN A 245 -4.08 -12.20 -2.46
C GLN A 245 -4.30 -13.57 -3.13
N PRO A 246 -4.04 -13.78 -4.44
CA PRO A 246 -3.90 -15.13 -4.99
C PRO A 246 -2.92 -15.96 -4.17
N TYR A 247 -3.35 -17.16 -3.78
CA TYR A 247 -2.54 -18.04 -2.93
C TYR A 247 -1.16 -18.35 -3.50
N ASN A 248 -1.06 -18.54 -4.82
CA ASN A 248 0.19 -18.83 -5.51
C ASN A 248 1.20 -17.67 -5.42
N ASP A 249 0.75 -16.44 -5.20
CA ASP A 249 1.64 -15.29 -5.04
C ASP A 249 2.36 -15.33 -3.68
N LEU A 250 1.90 -16.14 -2.73
CA LEU A 250 2.46 -16.25 -1.38
C LEU A 250 3.49 -17.39 -1.26
N GLN A 251 3.75 -18.13 -2.33
CA GLN A 251 4.72 -19.22 -2.35
C GLN A 251 6.11 -18.73 -1.90
N SER A 252 6.84 -19.58 -1.16
CA SER A 252 8.13 -19.27 -0.51
C SER A 252 8.10 -18.23 0.61
N LEU A 253 6.95 -17.60 0.90
CA LEU A 253 6.87 -16.60 1.97
C LEU A 253 6.62 -17.24 3.34
N GLU A 254 7.14 -16.57 4.36
CA GLU A 254 6.87 -16.89 5.76
C GLU A 254 6.58 -15.60 6.53
N ILE A 255 5.46 -15.56 7.26
CA ILE A 255 5.13 -14.41 8.09
C ILE A 255 6.17 -14.30 9.21
N ASP A 256 6.72 -13.10 9.39
CA ASP A 256 7.55 -12.75 10.54
C ASP A 256 6.69 -12.12 11.64
N ARG A 257 5.89 -11.12 11.28
CA ARG A 257 5.05 -10.36 12.20
C ARG A 257 3.70 -10.05 11.58
N VAL A 258 2.66 -10.18 12.40
CA VAL A 258 1.34 -9.62 12.16
C VAL A 258 1.21 -8.44 13.11
N ILE A 259 1.10 -7.23 12.56
CA ILE A 259 1.04 -6.00 13.34
C ILE A 259 -0.38 -5.49 13.32
N GLU A 260 -1.10 -5.70 14.42
CA GLU A 260 -2.41 -5.12 14.64
C GLU A 260 -2.32 -3.58 14.71
N TRP A 261 -3.21 -2.89 14.02
CA TRP A 261 -3.23 -1.43 14.03
C TRP A 261 -3.92 -0.90 15.28
N LYS A 262 -3.19 -0.09 16.05
CA LYS A 262 -3.75 0.80 17.06
C LYS A 262 -3.55 2.24 16.63
N ILE A 263 -4.59 3.06 16.76
CA ILE A 263 -4.53 4.47 16.35
C ILE A 263 -3.46 5.18 17.18
N GLY A 264 -2.56 5.86 16.47
CA GLY A 264 -1.48 6.65 17.05
C GLY A 264 -0.18 5.90 17.33
N ASP A 265 -0.13 4.58 17.11
CA ASP A 265 1.13 3.83 17.18
C ASP A 265 2.07 4.21 16.02
N LEU A 266 3.38 4.23 16.27
CA LEU A 266 4.39 4.37 15.23
C LEU A 266 4.94 3.00 14.88
N VAL A 267 4.59 2.50 13.71
CA VAL A 267 5.07 1.21 13.21
C VAL A 267 6.12 1.46 12.12
N TYR A 268 7.27 0.80 12.22
CA TYR A 268 8.32 0.93 11.22
C TYR A 268 9.09 -0.37 10.99
N TRP A 269 9.53 -0.57 9.75
CA TRP A 269 10.32 -1.75 9.35
C TRP A 269 11.29 -1.41 8.22
N ASP A 270 12.28 -2.26 8.01
CA ASP A 270 13.25 -2.08 6.92
C ASP A 270 12.56 -2.11 5.55
N ARG A 271 12.84 -1.13 4.67
CA ARG A 271 12.18 -1.02 3.34
C ARG A 271 12.35 -2.26 2.45
N CYS A 272 13.36 -3.08 2.72
CA CYS A 272 13.61 -4.34 2.02
C CYS A 272 12.62 -5.46 2.40
N ARG A 273 11.82 -5.33 3.48
CA ARG A 273 10.90 -6.39 3.89
C ARG A 273 9.70 -6.44 2.97
N ILE A 274 9.44 -7.63 2.42
CA ILE A 274 8.19 -7.89 1.72
C ILE A 274 7.05 -7.77 2.73
N HIS A 275 5.97 -7.11 2.34
CA HIS A 275 4.82 -6.89 3.21
C HIS A 275 3.51 -6.70 2.45
N SER A 276 2.41 -6.71 3.19
CA SER A 276 1.05 -6.52 2.65
C SER A 276 0.12 -6.02 3.75
N SER A 277 -1.03 -5.46 3.35
CA SER A 277 -2.18 -5.39 4.25
C SER A 277 -2.73 -6.80 4.49
N ASP A 278 -3.34 -7.03 5.64
CA ASP A 278 -4.29 -8.14 5.77
C ASP A 278 -5.58 -7.91 4.97
N ASN A 279 -6.38 -8.96 4.84
CA ASN A 279 -7.74 -8.89 4.33
C ASN A 279 -8.70 -8.31 5.37
N PHE A 280 -8.52 -7.02 5.66
CA PHE A 280 -9.35 -6.30 6.63
C PHE A 280 -10.83 -6.25 6.27
N LEU A 281 -11.21 -6.56 5.03
CA LEU A 281 -12.62 -6.62 4.61
C LEU A 281 -13.38 -7.71 5.38
N LYS A 282 -12.70 -8.82 5.73
CA LYS A 282 -13.24 -9.87 6.60
C LYS A 282 -13.43 -9.41 8.04
N ASN A 283 -12.68 -8.39 8.47
CA ASN A 283 -12.75 -7.82 9.81
C ASN A 283 -13.79 -6.70 9.91
N ASN A 284 -14.66 -6.57 8.90
CA ASN A 284 -15.68 -5.53 8.78
C ASN A 284 -15.11 -4.10 8.76
N VAL A 285 -13.84 -3.93 8.39
CA VAL A 285 -13.25 -2.60 8.14
C VAL A 285 -13.71 -2.13 6.77
N LEU A 286 -14.37 -0.96 6.74
CA LEU A 286 -14.80 -0.29 5.51
C LEU A 286 -13.62 0.41 4.85
N TYR A 287 -12.82 1.12 5.64
CA TYR A 287 -11.54 1.69 5.21
C TYR A 287 -10.63 1.98 6.41
N LYS A 288 -9.34 2.10 6.11
CA LYS A 288 -8.31 2.48 7.08
C LYS A 288 -7.40 3.56 6.48
N THR A 289 -6.96 4.50 7.31
CA THR A 289 -6.10 5.61 6.89
C THR A 289 -4.87 5.67 7.79
N PRO A 290 -3.67 5.31 7.31
CA PRO A 290 -2.43 5.66 7.97
C PRO A 290 -1.82 6.93 7.34
N LEU A 291 -0.98 7.60 8.10
CA LEU A 291 0.11 8.42 7.57
C LEU A 291 1.25 7.46 7.19
N ALA A 292 1.78 7.58 5.98
CA ALA A 292 2.81 6.71 5.45
C ALA A 292 3.98 7.52 4.86
N MET A 293 5.20 7.03 5.07
CA MET A 293 6.40 7.54 4.41
C MET A 293 7.44 6.43 4.21
N PHE A 294 8.23 6.57 3.14
CA PHE A 294 9.28 5.63 2.77
C PHE A 294 10.60 6.38 2.81
N THR A 295 11.43 6.03 3.78
CA THR A 295 12.58 6.85 4.17
C THR A 295 13.90 6.38 3.56
N SER A 296 14.86 7.28 3.51
CA SER A 296 16.22 7.06 3.02
C SER A 296 17.23 7.75 3.94
N LYS A 297 18.47 7.27 4.01
CA LYS A 297 19.51 7.87 4.87
C LYS A 297 20.28 9.03 4.26
N LYS A 298 20.09 9.28 2.96
CA LYS A 298 20.74 10.39 2.27
C LYS A 298 19.77 11.02 1.30
N LYS A 299 19.81 12.35 1.20
CA LYS A 299 19.13 13.08 0.12
C LYS A 299 19.86 12.87 -1.21
N ILE A 300 19.11 12.56 -2.26
CA ILE A 300 19.65 12.35 -3.61
C ILE A 300 19.06 13.40 -4.56
#